data_AF-A0A1A2LMI4-F1
#
_entry.id   AF-A0A1A2LMI4-F1
#
_cell.length_a   1.000
_cell.length_b   1.000
_cell.length_c   1.000
_cell.angle_alpha   90.00
_cell.angle_beta   90.00
_cell.angle_gamma   90.00
#
_symmetry.space_group_name_H-M   'P 1'
#
loop_
_entity.id
_entity.type
_entity.pdbx_description
1 polymer ?
#
loop_
_entity_poly.entity_id
_entity_poly.type
_entity_poly.pdbx_seq_one_letter_code
_entity_poly.pdbx_strand_id
1 'polypeptide(L)'
;MAVLLLALKVLLIAFIVGGAVALVVRAVRRSRANRLDPRWKVGGTQPGYVASAHGTMPNTPLPEWAYWDEDGDEHPDAGRAP
;
A
#
# COMPACT_ATOMS: atom_id res chain seq x y z
N MET A 1 31.58 37.28 18.78
CA MET A 1 30.59 36.87 17.75
C MET A 1 30.71 35.40 17.34
N ALA A 2 31.80 34.96 16.68
CA ALA A 2 31.86 33.64 16.03
C ALA A 2 31.40 32.44 16.89
N VAL A 3 31.88 32.32 18.14
CA VAL A 3 31.51 31.23 19.06
C VAL A 3 30.00 31.21 19.39
N LEU A 4 29.37 32.38 19.52
CA LEU A 4 27.92 32.48 19.76
C LEU A 4 27.11 31.98 18.56
N LEU A 5 27.54 32.32 17.34
CA LEU A 5 26.91 31.86 16.10
C LEU A 5 27.14 30.35 15.88
N LEU A 6 28.29 29.81 16.29
CA LEU A 6 28.56 28.37 16.30
C LEU A 6 27.59 27.65 17.26
N ALA A 7 27.51 28.10 18.51
CA ALA A 7 26.63 27.51 19.52
C ALA A 7 25.14 27.56 19.10
N LEU A 8 24.70 28.68 18.54
CA LEU A 8 23.32 28.83 18.02
C LEU A 8 23.02 27.84 16.89
N LYS A 9 23.96 27.64 15.95
CA LYS A 9 23.81 26.63 14.88
C LYS A 9 23.72 25.21 15.43
N VAL A 10 24.58 24.86 16.39
CA VAL A 10 24.56 23.53 17.03
C VAL A 10 23.24 23.29 17.78
N LEU A 11 22.75 24.27 18.53
CA LEU A 11 21.44 24.22 19.20
C LEU A 11 20.29 24.06 18.21
N LEU A 12 20.29 24.83 17.11
CA LEU A 12 19.26 24.74 16.07
C LEU A 12 19.24 23.36 15.41
N ILE A 13 20.40 22.80 15.06
CA ILE A 13 20.52 21.45 14.49
C ILE A 13 20.03 20.40 15.49
N ALA A 14 20.46 20.47 16.75
CA ALA A 14 20.03 19.54 17.80
C ALA A 14 18.51 19.60 18.03
N PHE A 15 17.91 20.79 18.01
CA PHE A 15 16.47 20.99 18.14
C PHE A 15 15.69 20.41 16.94
N ILE A 16 16.14 20.67 15.71
CA ILE A 16 15.51 20.14 14.49
C ILE A 16 15.60 18.61 14.46
N VAL A 17 16.77 18.03 14.74
CA VAL A 17 16.97 16.57 14.75
C VAL A 17 16.15 15.92 15.87
N GLY A 18 16.19 16.47 17.09
CA GLY A 18 15.39 15.99 18.22
C GLY A 18 13.88 16.05 17.95
N GLY A 19 13.40 17.15 17.36
CA GLY A 19 12.01 17.33 16.95
C GLY A 19 11.59 16.34 15.85
N ALA A 20 12.43 16.14 14.84
CA ALA A 20 12.19 15.16 13.78
C ALA A 20 12.13 13.73 14.31
N VAL A 21 13.07 13.33 15.18
CA VAL A 21 13.05 12.02 15.85
C VAL A 21 11.78 11.87 16.72
N ALA A 22 11.40 12.88 17.48
CA ALA A 22 10.18 12.84 18.29
C ALA A 22 8.91 12.69 17.42
N LEU A 23 8.81 13.40 16.29
CA LEU A 23 7.72 13.27 15.33
C LEU A 23 7.68 11.88 14.69
N VAL A 24 8.82 11.35 14.22
CA VAL A 24 8.92 10.00 13.64
C VAL A 24 8.55 8.93 14.67
N VAL A 25 9.08 9.00 15.90
CA VAL A 25 8.74 8.04 16.97
C VAL A 25 7.25 8.13 17.34
N ARG A 26 6.66 9.33 17.38
CA ARG A 26 5.23 9.52 17.61
C ARG A 26 4.38 8.94 16.47
N ALA A 27 4.79 9.16 15.22
CA ALA A 27 4.12 8.61 14.04
C ALA A 27 4.20 7.08 13.99
N VAL A 28 5.38 6.49 14.24
CA VAL A 28 5.58 5.04 14.31
C VAL A 28 4.82 4.41 15.48
N ARG A 29 4.81 5.03 16.67
CA ARG A 29 3.97 4.58 17.80
C ARG A 29 2.49 4.64 17.46
N ARG A 30 2.00 5.73 16.87
CA ARG A 30 0.59 5.86 16.42
C ARG A 30 0.24 4.80 15.37
N SER A 31 1.09 4.61 14.36
CA SER A 31 0.92 3.61 13.30
C SER A 31 0.90 2.18 13.85
N ARG A 32 1.80 1.85 14.79
CA ARG A 32 1.81 0.54 15.46
C ARG A 32 0.59 0.32 16.34
N ALA A 33 0.16 1.31 17.12
CA ALA A 33 -1.08 1.23 17.89
C ALA A 33 -2.29 0.95 16.98
N ASN A 34 -2.38 1.65 15.85
CA ASN A 34 -3.43 1.50 14.83
C ASN A 34 -3.36 0.17 14.04
N ARG A 35 -2.28 -0.63 14.20
CA ARG A 35 -2.16 -2.02 13.72
C ARG A 35 -2.37 -3.07 14.82
N LEU A 36 -2.29 -2.66 16.09
CA LEU A 36 -2.45 -3.51 17.27
C LEU A 36 -3.87 -3.51 17.82
N ASP A 37 -4.64 -2.45 17.59
CA ASP A 37 -6.07 -2.39 17.93
C ASP A 37 -6.86 -3.48 17.16
N PRO A 38 -7.47 -4.47 17.85
CA PRO A 38 -8.29 -5.50 17.20
C PRO A 38 -9.52 -4.94 16.49
N ARG A 39 -9.98 -3.73 16.82
CA ARG A 39 -11.10 -3.06 16.14
C ARG A 39 -10.76 -2.69 14.69
N TRP A 40 -9.47 -2.60 14.35
CA TRP A 40 -8.96 -2.46 12.97
C TRP A 40 -8.67 -3.81 12.28
N LYS A 41 -8.94 -4.93 12.95
CA LYS A 41 -8.88 -6.31 12.40
C LYS A 41 -10.25 -6.92 12.16
N VAL A 42 -11.32 -6.12 12.18
CA VAL A 42 -12.70 -6.59 12.02
C VAL A 42 -13.03 -6.81 10.55
N GLY A 43 -12.80 -8.03 10.05
CA GLY A 43 -13.50 -8.65 8.91
C GLY A 43 -13.38 -8.01 7.51
N GLY A 44 -12.79 -6.83 7.39
CA GLY A 44 -12.68 -6.09 6.13
C GLY A 44 -11.37 -6.33 5.38
N THR A 45 -11.43 -6.18 4.05
CA THR A 45 -10.31 -6.31 3.11
C THR A 45 -9.07 -5.52 3.54
N GLN A 46 -7.87 -6.06 3.27
CA GLN A 46 -6.61 -5.32 3.45
C GLN A 46 -6.70 -3.92 2.81
N PRO A 47 -6.15 -2.85 3.45
CA PRO A 47 -6.15 -1.52 2.86
C PRO A 47 -5.43 -1.56 1.51
N GLY A 48 -6.09 -1.07 0.44
CA GLY A 48 -5.90 -1.56 -0.94
C GLY A 48 -4.46 -1.68 -1.46
N TYR A 49 -3.55 -0.79 -1.06
CA TYR A 49 -2.13 -0.87 -1.45
C TYR A 49 -1.40 -2.13 -0.91
N VAL A 50 -1.87 -2.67 0.22
CA VAL A 50 -1.37 -3.93 0.79
C VAL A 50 -1.99 -5.12 0.06
N ALA A 51 -3.26 -5.01 -0.35
CA ALA A 51 -3.97 -6.07 -1.07
C ALA A 51 -3.36 -6.30 -2.47
N SER A 52 -3.08 -5.23 -3.21
CA SER A 52 -2.38 -5.34 -4.50
C SER A 52 -0.96 -5.89 -4.34
N ALA A 53 -0.22 -5.45 -3.32
CA ALA A 53 1.15 -5.92 -3.05
C ALA A 53 1.26 -7.40 -2.62
N HIS A 54 0.14 -8.06 -2.24
CA HIS A 54 0.12 -9.48 -1.87
C HIS A 54 -0.71 -10.33 -2.84
N GLY A 55 -1.23 -9.77 -3.94
CA GLY A 55 -2.12 -10.49 -4.86
C GLY A 55 -3.47 -10.88 -4.26
N THR A 56 -3.86 -10.29 -3.13
CA THR A 56 -5.11 -10.55 -2.39
C THR A 56 -6.22 -9.56 -2.72
N MET A 57 -6.02 -8.75 -3.76
CA MET A 57 -7.08 -7.93 -4.35
C MET A 57 -8.21 -8.85 -4.83
N PRO A 58 -9.48 -8.64 -4.42
CA PRO A 58 -10.59 -9.38 -5.01
C PRO A 58 -10.58 -9.18 -6.53
N ASN A 59 -10.85 -10.24 -7.29
CA ASN A 59 -10.99 -10.15 -8.75
C ASN A 59 -12.09 -9.11 -9.06
N THR A 60 -11.68 -7.92 -9.49
CA THR A 60 -12.58 -6.96 -10.10
C THR A 60 -13.11 -7.63 -11.37
N PRO A 61 -14.43 -7.88 -11.50
CA PRO A 61 -14.96 -8.53 -12.69
C PRO A 61 -14.53 -7.71 -13.90
N LEU A 62 -13.96 -8.39 -14.89
CA LEU A 62 -13.58 -7.72 -16.12
C LEU A 62 -14.86 -7.15 -16.76
N PRO A 63 -14.82 -5.94 -17.32
CA PRO A 63 -15.98 -5.36 -17.98
C PRO A 63 -16.34 -6.17 -19.23
N GLU A 64 -17.59 -6.10 -19.65
CA GLU A 64 -18.15 -6.93 -20.74
C GLU A 64 -17.42 -6.81 -22.09
N TRP A 65 -16.69 -5.72 -22.33
CA TRP A 65 -15.84 -5.55 -23.53
C TRP A 65 -14.52 -6.34 -23.49
N ALA A 66 -14.13 -6.91 -22.34
CA ALA A 66 -12.88 -7.64 -22.16
C ALA A 66 -13.02 -9.18 -22.27
N TYR A 67 -14.22 -9.66 -22.62
CA TYR A 67 -14.49 -11.08 -22.98
C TYR A 67 -14.65 -11.29 -24.49
N TRP A 68 -14.26 -10.32 -25.31
CA TRP A 68 -14.27 -10.44 -26.76
C TRP A 68 -12.93 -11.08 -27.19
N ASP A 69 -13.01 -11.99 -28.17
CA ASP A 69 -11.91 -12.72 -28.83
C ASP A 69 -11.55 -14.14 -28.31
N GLU A 70 -12.49 -14.90 -27.71
CA GLU A 70 -12.40 -16.39 -27.66
C GLU A 70 -13.56 -17.13 -28.37
N ASP A 71 -14.76 -16.53 -28.52
CA ASP A 71 -15.91 -17.13 -29.24
C ASP A 71 -15.80 -16.99 -30.79
N GLY A 72 -14.63 -17.30 -31.37
CA GLY A 72 -14.26 -16.88 -32.74
C GLY A 72 -13.94 -17.96 -33.79
N ASP A 73 -13.40 -19.13 -33.42
CA ASP A 73 -12.94 -20.15 -34.37
C ASP A 73 -13.52 -21.56 -34.09
N GLU A 74 -14.84 -21.71 -34.18
CA GLU A 74 -15.48 -23.02 -34.36
C GLU A 74 -15.22 -23.55 -35.78
N HIS A 75 -14.03 -24.13 -35.97
CA HIS A 75 -13.61 -24.72 -37.24
C HIS A 75 -14.48 -25.96 -37.57
N PRO A 76 -15.23 -25.98 -38.70
CA PRO A 76 -16.21 -27.04 -38.98
C PRO A 76 -15.54 -28.31 -39.51
N ASP A 77 -15.06 -29.18 -38.61
CA ASP A 77 -14.46 -30.46 -39.01
C ASP A 77 -15.52 -31.48 -39.46
N ALA A 78 -15.26 -32.11 -40.60
CA ALA A 78 -16.26 -32.78 -41.42
C ALA A 78 -16.49 -34.27 -41.05
N GLY A 79 -16.76 -34.52 -39.78
CA GLY A 79 -17.54 -35.66 -39.29
C GLY A 79 -16.87 -37.04 -39.23
N ARG A 80 -17.28 -37.82 -38.21
CA ARG A 80 -17.24 -39.29 -38.21
C ARG A 80 -18.23 -39.86 -37.18
N ALA A 81 -19.28 -40.52 -37.64
CA ALA A 81 -20.03 -41.50 -36.84
C ALA A 81 -19.17 -42.78 -36.66
N PRO A 82 -19.37 -43.58 -35.60
CA PRO A 82 -20.58 -44.41 -35.51
C PRO A 82 -21.49 -44.10 -34.31
#